data_AF-A0A2S8STY9-F1
#
_entry.id   AF-A0A2S8STY9-F1
#
_cell.length_a   1.000
_cell.length_b   1.000
_cell.length_c   1.000
_cell.angle_alpha   90.00
_cell.angle_beta   90.00
_cell.angle_gamma   90.00
#
_symmetry.space_group_name_H-M   'P 1'
#
loop_
_entity.id
_entity.type
_entity.pdbx_description
1 polymer ?
#
loop_
_entity_poly.entity_id
_entity_poly.type
_entity_poly.pdbx_seq_one_letter_code
_entity_poly.pdbx_strand_id
1 'polypeptide(L)'
;MPESQYRSAYIAGLQESQGQIEALKMQVENFWPDVPEKAETDAVDYLARIFERFHTVARQLRQRHDSRSTLSINDEYDLQDLLHALLKLYFNDIRAEEWAPSYAGGGSRMDFLLGEHDIVIEVKKTRKSMTAKDLVSQLIVDIARYQVHPRIKTLCCFVYDPEGLLMNPVGIERDLSKITDGIDVRC
;
A
#
# COMPACT_ATOMS: atom_id res chain seq x y z
N MET A 1 61.34 9.35 10.40
CA MET A 1 60.01 8.98 10.94
C MET A 1 59.39 7.99 9.96
N PRO A 2 58.91 6.81 10.42
CA PRO A 2 58.47 5.69 9.59
C PRO A 2 57.06 5.85 8.96
N GLU A 3 56.51 7.06 9.03
CA GLU A 3 55.12 7.41 8.70
C GLU A 3 54.75 7.22 7.23
N SER A 4 55.70 7.46 6.30
CA SER A 4 55.46 7.24 4.86
C SER A 4 55.37 5.75 4.51
N GLN A 5 56.12 4.90 5.19
CA GLN A 5 56.09 3.45 4.99
C GLN A 5 54.80 2.84 5.55
N TYR A 6 54.33 3.34 6.70
CA TYR A 6 53.02 2.97 7.25
C TYR A 6 51.87 3.42 6.35
N ARG A 7 51.93 4.64 5.79
CA ARG A 7 50.92 5.13 4.85
C ARG A 7 50.87 4.33 3.56
N SER A 8 52.03 3.95 3.01
CA SER A 8 52.10 3.09 1.82
C SER A 8 51.55 1.69 2.08
N ALA A 9 51.88 1.07 3.22
CA ALA A 9 51.32 -0.22 3.62
C ALA A 9 49.81 -0.17 3.85
N TYR A 10 49.31 0.92 4.45
CA TYR A 10 47.88 1.15 4.64
C TYR A 10 47.12 1.29 3.32
N ILE A 11 47.64 2.08 2.37
CA ILE A 11 47.04 2.23 1.04
C ILE A 11 47.06 0.91 0.27
N ALA A 12 48.16 0.16 0.34
CA ALA A 12 48.25 -1.15 -0.29
C ALA A 12 47.21 -2.13 0.28
N GLY A 13 47.02 -2.16 1.60
CA GLY A 13 45.98 -2.99 2.23
C GLY A 13 44.55 -2.59 1.87
N LEU A 14 44.28 -1.30 1.67
CA LEU A 14 42.98 -0.83 1.17
C LEU A 14 42.72 -1.26 -0.27
N GLN A 15 43.74 -1.15 -1.14
CA GLN A 15 43.63 -1.58 -2.54
C GLN A 15 43.43 -3.09 -2.66
N GLU A 16 44.11 -3.86 -1.82
CA GLU A 16 43.93 -5.32 -1.75
C GLU A 16 42.51 -5.68 -1.28
N SER A 17 42.01 -5.01 -0.23
CA SER A 17 40.65 -5.22 0.27
C SER A 17 39.58 -4.84 -0.77
N GLN A 18 39.79 -3.73 -1.49
CA GLN A 18 38.92 -3.33 -2.61
C GLN A 18 38.92 -4.40 -3.71
N GLY A 19 40.09 -4.91 -4.09
CA GLY A 19 40.20 -5.98 -5.08
C GLY A 19 39.45 -7.25 -4.66
N GLN A 20 39.52 -7.61 -3.38
CA GLN A 20 38.79 -8.77 -2.82
C GLN A 20 37.27 -8.55 -2.85
N ILE A 21 36.79 -7.35 -2.50
CA ILE A 21 35.36 -7.01 -2.54
C ILE A 21 34.84 -7.04 -3.98
N GLU A 22 35.58 -6.46 -4.93
CA GLU A 22 35.16 -6.42 -6.33
C GLU A 22 35.12 -7.83 -6.94
N ALA A 23 36.09 -8.68 -6.59
CA ALA A 23 36.09 -10.09 -7.00
C ALA A 23 34.89 -10.85 -6.42
N LEU A 24 34.53 -10.60 -5.16
CA LEU A 24 33.37 -11.23 -4.52
C LEU A 24 32.06 -10.78 -5.20
N LYS A 25 31.95 -9.49 -5.50
CA LYS A 25 30.80 -8.91 -6.21
C LYS A 25 30.64 -9.52 -7.60
N MET A 26 31.74 -9.62 -8.35
CA MET A 26 31.75 -10.26 -9.66
C MET A 26 31.39 -11.76 -9.59
N GLN A 27 31.79 -12.47 -8.52
CA GLN A 27 31.35 -13.86 -8.31
C GLN A 27 29.85 -13.95 -8.05
N VAL A 28 29.28 -13.06 -7.23
CA VAL A 28 27.83 -13.02 -6.98
C VAL A 28 27.07 -12.72 -8.28
N GLU A 29 27.47 -11.71 -9.03
CA GLU A 29 26.80 -11.33 -10.29
C GLU A 29 26.88 -12.44 -11.36
N ASN A 30 28.00 -13.17 -11.43
CA ASN A 30 28.21 -14.20 -12.46
C ASN A 30 27.68 -15.59 -12.09
N PHE A 31 27.67 -15.97 -10.81
CA PHE A 31 27.24 -17.30 -10.36
C PHE A 31 25.85 -17.32 -9.73
N TRP A 32 25.28 -16.14 -9.44
CA TRP A 32 23.92 -15.99 -9.00
C TRP A 32 23.18 -15.06 -9.98
N PRO A 33 22.89 -15.52 -11.22
CA PRO A 33 22.20 -14.70 -12.22
C PRO A 33 20.78 -14.31 -11.77
N ASP A 34 20.23 -15.03 -10.80
CA ASP A 34 18.97 -14.73 -10.13
C ASP A 34 19.18 -13.90 -8.87
N VAL A 35 20.06 -12.89 -8.86
CA VAL A 35 19.94 -11.85 -7.83
C VAL A 35 18.62 -11.21 -8.20
N PRO A 36 17.52 -11.42 -7.43
CA PRO A 36 16.23 -10.89 -7.84
C PRO A 36 16.43 -9.40 -8.02
N GLU A 37 16.27 -8.95 -9.26
CA GLU A 37 16.36 -7.56 -9.67
C GLU A 37 15.54 -6.77 -8.66
N LYS A 38 16.25 -6.04 -7.77
CA LYS A 38 15.74 -5.38 -6.56
C LYS A 38 14.31 -5.84 -6.20
N ALA A 39 14.19 -7.01 -5.54
CA ALA A 39 12.92 -7.68 -5.20
C ALA A 39 11.72 -6.75 -5.42
N GLU A 40 10.99 -6.94 -6.52
CA GLU A 40 9.81 -6.13 -6.86
C GLU A 40 9.06 -5.86 -5.56
N THR A 41 8.99 -4.59 -5.18
CA THR A 41 8.32 -4.21 -3.95
C THR A 41 6.89 -4.74 -4.08
N ASP A 42 6.45 -5.52 -3.10
CA ASP A 42 5.14 -6.18 -3.14
C ASP A 42 4.06 -5.12 -3.40
N ALA A 43 3.06 -5.41 -4.23
CA ALA A 43 1.92 -4.53 -4.45
C ALA A 43 1.32 -4.07 -3.11
N VAL A 44 1.32 -4.94 -2.12
CA VAL A 44 0.85 -4.61 -0.76
C VAL A 44 1.75 -3.60 -0.05
N ASP A 45 3.07 -3.63 -0.26
CA ASP A 45 4.00 -2.64 0.30
C ASP A 45 3.76 -1.25 -0.32
N TYR A 46 3.47 -1.18 -1.61
CA TYR A 46 3.08 0.08 -2.25
C TYR A 46 1.77 0.61 -1.67
N LEU A 47 0.76 -0.25 -1.50
CA LEU A 47 -0.50 0.13 -0.87
C LEU A 47 -0.32 0.64 0.56
N ALA A 48 0.45 -0.07 1.39
CA ALA A 48 0.76 0.34 2.75
C ALA A 48 1.42 1.74 2.79
N ARG A 49 2.39 2.00 1.90
CA ARG A 49 3.02 3.32 1.78
C ARG A 49 2.04 4.41 1.34
N ILE A 50 1.16 4.11 0.38
CA ILE A 50 0.13 5.06 -0.06
C ILE A 50 -0.81 5.38 1.10
N PHE A 51 -1.33 4.38 1.79
CA PHE A 51 -2.27 4.56 2.91
C PHE A 51 -1.63 5.35 4.06
N GLU A 52 -0.39 5.02 4.45
CA GLU A 52 0.36 5.74 5.50
C GLU A 52 0.57 7.22 5.14
N ARG A 53 0.87 7.51 3.86
CA ARG A 53 1.17 8.87 3.39
C ARG A 53 -0.05 9.64 2.92
N PHE A 54 -1.21 9.00 2.79
CA PHE A 54 -2.42 9.57 2.23
C PHE A 54 -2.80 10.90 2.90
N HIS A 55 -2.89 10.92 4.23
CA HIS A 55 -3.27 12.12 4.97
C HIS A 55 -2.26 13.27 4.78
N THR A 56 -0.97 12.95 4.61
CA THR A 56 0.08 13.95 4.34
C THR A 56 -0.15 14.62 3.00
N VAL A 57 -0.46 13.84 1.95
CA VAL A 57 -0.80 14.36 0.62
C VAL A 57 -2.08 15.19 0.68
N ALA A 58 -3.14 14.67 1.32
CA ALA A 58 -4.40 15.37 1.49
C ALA A 58 -4.23 16.73 2.20
N ARG A 59 -3.34 16.82 3.19
CA ARG A 59 -2.97 18.07 3.85
C ARG A 59 -2.23 19.02 2.92
N GLN A 60 -1.26 18.51 2.16
CA GLN A 60 -0.49 19.32 1.22
C GLN A 60 -1.38 19.96 0.16
N LEU A 61 -2.38 19.23 -0.35
CA LEU A 61 -3.33 19.77 -1.33
C LEU A 61 -4.15 20.95 -0.81
N ARG A 62 -4.29 21.12 0.51
CA ARG A 62 -4.95 22.28 1.12
C ARG A 62 -4.06 23.52 1.19
N GLN A 63 -2.74 23.37 1.06
CA GLN A 63 -1.79 24.47 1.05
C GLN A 63 -1.64 25.02 -0.37
N ARG A 64 -2.55 25.92 -0.76
CA ARG A 64 -2.60 26.51 -2.10
C ARG A 64 -2.17 27.96 -2.09
N HIS A 65 -1.45 28.37 -3.12
CA HIS A 65 -1.17 29.78 -3.42
C HIS A 65 -2.47 30.52 -3.74
N ASP A 66 -2.58 31.78 -3.32
CA ASP A 66 -3.74 32.69 -3.54
C ASP A 66 -5.11 32.10 -3.22
N SER A 67 -5.23 31.26 -2.18
CA SER A 67 -6.51 30.68 -1.76
C SER A 67 -7.27 29.96 -2.88
N ARG A 68 -6.55 29.39 -3.85
CA ARG A 68 -7.17 28.65 -4.97
C ARG A 68 -7.95 27.44 -4.47
N SER A 69 -9.00 27.09 -5.20
CA SER A 69 -9.76 25.87 -4.95
C SER A 69 -8.88 24.62 -5.11
N THR A 70 -9.25 23.59 -4.37
CA THR A 70 -8.55 22.30 -4.33
C THR A 70 -9.54 21.17 -4.14
N LEU A 71 -9.07 19.93 -4.27
CA LEU A 71 -9.87 18.74 -3.95
C LEU A 71 -10.13 18.71 -2.44
N SER A 72 -11.39 18.86 -2.04
CA SER A 72 -11.83 18.69 -0.65
C SER A 72 -12.34 17.27 -0.48
N ILE A 73 -11.90 16.56 0.56
CA ILE A 73 -12.32 15.18 0.83
C ILE A 73 -13.52 15.22 1.78
N ASN A 74 -14.73 15.25 1.24
CA ASN A 74 -15.95 15.38 2.04
C ASN A 74 -16.59 14.01 2.30
N ASP A 75 -16.58 13.12 1.31
CA ASP A 75 -17.17 11.78 1.35
C ASP A 75 -16.24 10.69 0.79
N GLU A 76 -16.76 9.47 0.63
CA GLU A 76 -16.02 8.34 0.08
C GLU A 76 -15.63 8.54 -1.40
N TYR A 77 -16.40 9.27 -2.19
CA TYR A 77 -16.08 9.49 -3.61
C TYR A 77 -14.90 10.46 -3.77
N ASP A 78 -14.88 11.57 -3.02
CA ASP A 78 -13.74 12.48 -3.01
C ASP A 78 -12.45 11.79 -2.51
N LEU A 79 -12.61 10.86 -1.56
CA LEU A 79 -11.52 10.03 -1.03
C LEU A 79 -10.98 9.07 -2.10
N GLN A 80 -11.89 8.42 -2.83
CA GLN A 80 -11.55 7.54 -3.95
C GLN A 80 -10.81 8.30 -5.06
N ASP A 81 -11.21 9.52 -5.40
CA ASP A 81 -10.54 10.33 -6.43
C ASP A 81 -9.06 10.57 -6.12
N LEU A 82 -8.75 10.98 -4.89
CA LEU A 82 -7.36 11.18 -4.48
C LEU A 82 -6.61 9.85 -4.41
N LEU A 83 -7.23 8.80 -3.88
CA LEU A 83 -6.58 7.51 -3.75
C LEU A 83 -6.24 6.92 -5.13
N HIS A 84 -7.16 6.99 -6.08
CA HIS A 84 -6.95 6.53 -7.46
C HIS A 84 -5.77 7.25 -8.11
N ALA A 85 -5.66 8.57 -7.93
CA ALA A 85 -4.52 9.33 -8.44
C ALA A 85 -3.18 8.85 -7.86
N LEU A 86 -3.15 8.45 -6.59
CA LEU A 86 -1.95 7.92 -5.94
C LEU A 86 -1.65 6.48 -6.35
N LEU A 87 -2.66 5.64 -6.54
CA LEU A 87 -2.50 4.27 -7.03
C LEU A 87 -1.85 4.24 -8.42
N LYS A 88 -2.18 5.20 -9.29
CA LYS A 88 -1.59 5.35 -10.63
C LYS A 88 -0.08 5.59 -10.64
N LEU A 89 0.54 5.86 -9.49
CA LEU A 89 2.00 5.95 -9.37
C LEU A 89 2.69 4.58 -9.50
N TYR A 90 1.99 3.50 -9.16
CA TYR A 90 2.56 2.16 -9.07
C TYR A 90 1.81 1.10 -9.88
N PHE A 91 0.53 1.35 -10.20
CA PHE A 91 -0.34 0.38 -10.87
C PHE A 91 -0.84 0.94 -12.22
N ASN A 92 -0.67 0.14 -13.28
CA ASN A 92 -1.07 0.53 -14.64
C ASN A 92 -2.54 0.20 -14.93
N ASP A 93 -3.01 -0.99 -14.53
CA ASP A 93 -4.41 -1.44 -14.65
C ASP A 93 -5.11 -1.37 -13.30
N ILE A 94 -5.89 -0.29 -13.11
CA ILE A 94 -6.74 -0.08 -11.94
C ILE A 94 -8.17 -0.03 -12.44
N ARG A 95 -8.97 -1.02 -12.07
CA ARG A 95 -10.38 -1.06 -12.42
C ARG A 95 -11.18 -0.46 -11.28
N ALA A 96 -11.42 0.84 -11.40
CA ALA A 96 -12.39 1.51 -10.55
C ALA A 96 -13.78 1.02 -10.93
N GLU A 97 -14.64 0.82 -9.93
CA GLU A 97 -16.08 0.66 -10.14
C GLU A 97 -16.52 -0.62 -10.88
N GLU A 98 -15.71 -1.68 -10.89
CA GLU A 98 -16.07 -2.92 -11.59
C GLU A 98 -17.16 -3.70 -10.84
N TRP A 99 -18.13 -4.24 -11.59
CA TRP A 99 -19.15 -5.10 -11.05
C TRP A 99 -18.57 -6.49 -10.75
N ALA A 100 -18.64 -6.92 -9.50
CA ALA A 100 -18.40 -8.32 -9.17
C ALA A 100 -19.39 -9.22 -9.95
N PRO A 101 -18.97 -10.40 -10.44
CA PRO A 101 -19.89 -11.37 -11.02
C PRO A 101 -21.06 -11.60 -10.05
N SER A 102 -22.28 -11.45 -10.54
CA SER A 102 -23.50 -11.49 -9.71
C SER A 102 -23.75 -12.90 -9.17
N TYR A 103 -23.09 -13.28 -8.07
CA TYR A 103 -23.28 -14.60 -7.46
C TYR A 103 -24.36 -14.61 -6.35
N ALA A 104 -24.98 -13.47 -6.03
CA ALA A 104 -26.05 -13.41 -5.02
C ALA A 104 -27.06 -12.25 -5.21
N GLY A 105 -27.49 -11.98 -6.45
CA GLY A 105 -28.69 -11.16 -6.70
C GLY A 105 -28.59 -9.64 -6.45
N GLY A 106 -27.40 -9.12 -6.19
CA GLY A 106 -27.13 -7.69 -6.22
C GLY A 106 -25.68 -7.50 -6.64
N GLY A 107 -25.46 -6.97 -7.85
CA GLY A 107 -24.14 -6.45 -8.16
C GLY A 107 -23.82 -5.40 -7.10
N SER A 108 -22.69 -5.53 -6.42
CA SER A 108 -22.16 -4.45 -5.60
C SER A 108 -20.81 -4.10 -6.19
N ARG A 109 -20.59 -2.81 -6.28
CA ARG A 109 -19.51 -2.22 -7.04
C ARG A 109 -18.25 -2.24 -6.19
N MET A 110 -17.15 -2.76 -6.72
CA MET A 110 -15.86 -2.68 -6.04
C MET A 110 -15.32 -1.25 -6.17
N ASP A 111 -14.69 -0.72 -5.13
CA ASP A 111 -14.08 0.61 -5.22
C ASP A 111 -12.87 0.57 -6.18
N PHE A 112 -11.90 -0.30 -5.90
CA PHE A 112 -10.80 -0.58 -6.83
C PHE A 112 -10.44 -2.06 -6.90
N LEU A 113 -10.27 -2.58 -8.12
CA LEU A 113 -9.67 -3.88 -8.38
C LEU A 113 -8.31 -3.70 -9.06
N LEU A 114 -7.27 -4.29 -8.46
CA LEU A 114 -5.93 -4.43 -9.04
C LEU A 114 -5.80 -5.86 -9.59
N GLY A 115 -6.34 -6.09 -10.79
CA GLY A 115 -6.55 -7.43 -11.33
C GLY A 115 -5.27 -8.24 -11.61
N GLU A 116 -4.15 -7.57 -11.86
CA GLU A 116 -2.83 -8.21 -12.03
C GLU A 116 -2.26 -8.72 -10.70
N HIS A 117 -2.73 -8.18 -9.59
CA HIS A 117 -2.24 -8.51 -8.24
C HIS A 117 -3.25 -9.29 -7.40
N ASP A 118 -4.43 -9.60 -7.94
CA ASP A 118 -5.54 -10.26 -7.23
C ASP A 118 -5.94 -9.52 -5.92
N ILE A 119 -5.79 -8.18 -5.91
CA ILE A 119 -6.10 -7.31 -4.76
C ILE A 119 -7.36 -6.49 -5.03
N VAL A 120 -8.27 -6.45 -4.06
CA VAL A 120 -9.36 -5.45 -3.99
C VAL A 120 -9.03 -4.43 -2.91
N ILE A 121 -9.35 -3.16 -3.17
CA ILE A 121 -9.30 -2.09 -2.18
C ILE A 121 -10.73 -1.63 -1.92
N GLU A 122 -11.13 -1.62 -0.65
CA GLU A 122 -12.42 -1.10 -0.16
C GLU A 122 -12.15 0.18 0.63
N VAL A 123 -12.87 1.26 0.33
CA VAL A 123 -12.59 2.59 0.86
C VAL A 123 -13.72 3.05 1.76
N LYS A 124 -13.40 3.45 2.99
CA LYS A 124 -14.37 4.04 3.92
C LYS A 124 -13.84 5.36 4.48
N LYS A 125 -14.70 6.39 4.49
CA LYS A 125 -14.42 7.65 5.17
C LYS A 125 -15.27 7.76 6.44
N THR A 126 -14.67 8.14 7.56
CA THR A 126 -15.46 8.46 8.75
C THR A 126 -16.28 9.74 8.58
N ARG A 127 -17.44 9.77 9.24
CA ARG A 127 -18.32 10.93 9.31
C ARG A 127 -19.06 10.94 10.64
N LYS A 128 -19.47 12.12 11.10
CA LYS A 128 -20.13 12.31 12.41
C LYS A 128 -21.37 11.44 12.64
N SER A 129 -22.08 11.09 11.56
CA SER A 129 -23.28 10.27 11.60
C SER A 129 -23.00 8.76 11.59
N MET A 130 -21.74 8.34 11.48
CA MET A 130 -21.33 6.95 11.41
C MET A 130 -20.64 6.55 12.71
N THR A 131 -21.16 5.53 13.38
CA THR A 131 -20.52 4.96 14.57
C THR A 131 -19.44 3.96 14.16
N ALA A 132 -18.51 3.65 15.07
CA ALA A 132 -17.53 2.57 14.85
C ALA A 132 -18.21 1.22 14.56
N LYS A 133 -19.39 0.97 15.16
CA LYS A 133 -20.18 -0.24 14.90
C LYS A 133 -20.71 -0.26 13.47
N ASP A 134 -21.17 0.87 12.96
CA ASP A 134 -21.65 0.97 11.57
C ASP A 134 -20.53 0.70 10.58
N LEU A 135 -19.35 1.29 10.81
CA LEU A 135 -18.14 1.04 10.01
C LEU A 135 -17.80 -0.46 9.98
N VAL A 136 -17.67 -1.08 11.15
CA VAL A 136 -17.36 -2.51 11.27
C VAL A 136 -18.42 -3.36 10.56
N SER A 137 -19.70 -3.01 10.72
CA SER A 137 -20.80 -3.76 10.10
C SER A 137 -20.74 -3.68 8.57
N GLN A 138 -20.40 -2.52 8.01
CA GLN A 138 -20.19 -2.36 6.58
C GLN A 138 -19.00 -3.19 6.09
N LEU A 139 -17.85 -3.08 6.76
CA LEU A 139 -16.64 -3.81 6.40
C LEU A 139 -16.82 -5.33 6.48
N ILE A 140 -17.56 -5.85 7.47
CA ILE A 140 -17.89 -7.29 7.55
C ILE A 140 -18.70 -7.74 6.32
N VAL A 141 -19.66 -6.93 5.88
CA VAL A 141 -20.46 -7.24 4.68
C VAL A 141 -19.58 -7.23 3.43
N ASP A 142 -18.65 -6.28 3.33
CA ASP A 142 -17.73 -6.20 2.19
C ASP A 142 -16.74 -7.38 2.21
N ILE A 143 -16.15 -7.73 3.36
CA ILE A 143 -15.31 -8.93 3.53
C ILE A 143 -16.04 -10.20 3.09
N ALA A 144 -17.26 -10.43 3.61
CA ALA A 144 -18.05 -11.60 3.26
C ALA A 144 -18.40 -11.67 1.76
N ARG A 145 -18.58 -10.51 1.13
CA ARG A 145 -18.84 -10.41 -0.31
C ARG A 145 -17.61 -10.80 -1.13
N TYR A 146 -16.41 -10.38 -0.73
CA TYR A 146 -15.20 -10.67 -1.48
C TYR A 146 -14.68 -12.10 -1.25
N GLN A 147 -14.97 -12.71 -0.10
CA GLN A 147 -14.65 -14.13 0.20
C GLN A 147 -15.17 -15.11 -0.85
N VAL A 148 -16.31 -14.82 -1.47
CA VAL A 148 -16.89 -15.70 -2.50
C VAL A 148 -16.33 -15.43 -3.90
N HIS A 149 -15.44 -14.45 -4.08
CA HIS A 149 -14.89 -14.11 -5.38
C HIS A 149 -13.68 -15.00 -5.73
N PRO A 150 -13.75 -15.83 -6.79
CA PRO A 150 -12.80 -16.92 -7.04
C PRO A 150 -11.37 -16.46 -7.39
N ARG A 151 -11.19 -15.17 -7.69
CA ARG A 151 -9.91 -14.59 -8.12
C ARG A 151 -9.27 -13.67 -7.09
N ILE A 152 -10.00 -13.19 -6.07
CA ILE A 152 -9.42 -12.25 -5.11
C ILE A 152 -8.66 -13.03 -4.04
N LYS A 153 -7.41 -12.64 -3.79
CA LYS A 153 -6.56 -13.23 -2.75
C LYS A 153 -6.34 -12.29 -1.58
N THR A 154 -6.46 -10.98 -1.83
CA THR A 154 -6.22 -9.97 -0.80
C THR A 154 -7.28 -8.88 -0.87
N LEU A 155 -7.81 -8.51 0.30
CA LEU A 155 -8.71 -7.39 0.47
C LEU A 155 -8.04 -6.34 1.36
N CYS A 156 -7.80 -5.16 0.82
CA CYS A 156 -7.26 -4.02 1.54
C CYS A 156 -8.38 -3.03 1.91
N CYS A 157 -8.74 -2.94 3.18
CA CYS A 157 -9.69 -1.96 3.67
C CYS A 157 -8.95 -0.66 4.03
N PHE A 158 -9.19 0.41 3.29
CA PHE A 158 -8.64 1.73 3.62
C PHE A 158 -9.68 2.59 4.35
N VAL A 159 -9.48 2.77 5.65
CA VAL A 159 -10.33 3.62 6.49
C VAL A 159 -9.66 4.97 6.74
N TYR A 160 -10.26 6.04 6.24
CA TYR A 160 -9.78 7.40 6.44
C TYR A 160 -10.58 8.12 7.52
N ASP A 161 -9.94 8.37 8.67
CA ASP A 161 -10.52 9.07 9.83
C ASP A 161 -9.82 10.40 10.14
N PRO A 162 -10.01 11.44 9.28
CA PRO A 162 -9.29 12.71 9.46
C PRO A 162 -9.71 13.48 10.72
N GLU A 163 -10.90 13.21 11.27
CA GLU A 163 -11.41 13.85 12.48
C GLU A 163 -11.17 13.04 13.77
N GLY A 164 -10.58 11.84 13.69
CA GLY A 164 -10.30 11.01 14.86
C GLY A 164 -11.56 10.54 15.60
N LEU A 165 -12.62 10.19 14.86
CA LEU A 165 -13.89 9.73 15.41
C LEU A 165 -13.83 8.31 15.96
N LEU A 166 -12.85 7.50 15.52
CA LEU A 166 -12.65 6.15 16.00
C LEU A 166 -11.82 6.17 17.30
N MET A 167 -12.41 5.69 18.40
CA MET A 167 -11.75 5.66 19.71
C MET A 167 -10.61 4.63 19.80
N ASN A 168 -10.74 3.49 19.10
CA ASN A 168 -9.75 2.41 19.11
C ASN A 168 -9.58 1.81 17.70
N PRO A 169 -8.96 2.56 16.76
CA PRO A 169 -8.78 2.11 15.39
C PRO A 169 -7.92 0.84 15.30
N VAL A 170 -6.87 0.74 16.12
CA VAL A 170 -5.98 -0.45 16.17
C VAL A 170 -6.74 -1.72 16.59
N GLY A 171 -7.71 -1.59 17.49
CA GLY A 171 -8.58 -2.72 17.86
C GLY A 171 -9.43 -3.19 16.69
N ILE A 172 -10.06 -2.25 15.98
CA ILE A 172 -10.88 -2.54 14.79
C ILE A 172 -10.03 -3.21 13.70
N GLU A 173 -8.84 -2.66 13.44
CA GLU A 173 -7.87 -3.20 12.49
C GLU A 173 -7.54 -4.67 12.82
N ARG A 174 -7.14 -4.97 14.05
CA ARG A 174 -6.81 -6.34 14.48
C ARG A 174 -7.99 -7.30 14.44
N ASP A 175 -9.19 -6.80 14.73
CA ASP A 175 -10.40 -7.62 14.74
C ASP A 175 -10.83 -8.04 13.32
N LEU A 176 -10.54 -7.21 12.32
CA LEU A 176 -10.90 -7.42 10.92
C LEU A 176 -9.75 -8.01 10.07
N SER A 177 -8.50 -7.66 10.34
CA SER A 177 -7.31 -8.12 9.62
C SER A 177 -7.00 -9.58 9.94
N LYS A 178 -7.59 -10.50 9.17
CA LYS A 178 -7.46 -11.94 9.35
C LYS A 178 -7.47 -12.65 8.00
N ILE A 179 -6.75 -13.76 7.91
CA ILE A 179 -6.95 -14.70 6.80
C ILE A 179 -8.29 -15.40 7.04
N THR A 180 -9.24 -15.21 6.13
CA THR A 180 -10.58 -15.81 6.22
C THR A 180 -10.96 -16.41 4.88
N ASP A 181 -11.31 -17.70 4.88
CA ASP A 181 -11.73 -18.47 3.69
C ASP A 181 -10.81 -18.32 2.47
N GLY A 182 -9.49 -18.20 2.71
CA GLY A 182 -8.47 -18.13 1.67
C GLY A 182 -8.13 -16.72 1.17
N ILE A 183 -8.79 -15.67 1.69
CA ILE A 183 -8.45 -14.27 1.43
C ILE A 183 -7.69 -13.67 2.62
N ASP A 184 -6.60 -12.97 2.31
CA ASP A 184 -5.85 -12.14 3.25
C ASP A 184 -6.51 -10.77 3.40
N VAL A 185 -7.18 -10.51 4.53
CA VAL A 185 -7.80 -9.22 4.82
C VAL A 185 -6.79 -8.34 5.56
N ARG A 186 -6.57 -7.12 5.04
CA ARG A 186 -5.69 -6.11 5.61
C ARG A 186 -6.44 -4.79 5.76
N CYS A 187 -6.62 -4.34 6.99
CA CYS A 187 -7.19 -3.05 7.34
C CYS A 187 -6.12 -2.05 7.77
#